data_AF-A0A7Y2RC89-F1
#
_entry.id   AF-A0A7Y2RC89-F1
#
_cell.length_a   1.000
_cell.length_b   1.000
_cell.length_c   1.000
_cell.angle_alpha   90.00
_cell.angle_beta   90.00
_cell.angle_gamma   90.00
#
_symmetry.space_group_name_H-M   'P 1'
#
loop_
_entity.id
_entity.type
_entity.pdbx_description
1 polymer ?
#
loop_
_entity_poly.entity_id
_entity_poly.type
_entity_poly.pdbx_seq_one_letter_code
_entity_poly.pdbx_strand_id
1 'polypeptide(L)'
;VSDSKGAVYAPAGLNIGELLAAKLDGGSVTSMAGSPGVTLISGDALLAVECEILILAALENMVHKGNAGSIKAGVIVELANGPITPEADEILEAIGAVILPDILANAGGVLVSHFEWVQNRQGDRWTLDQVHARLKTAMERQADAVWAYVRDKNITLRTAAYVLALSRIAAAMEALFKG
;
A
#
# COMPACT_ATOMS: atom_id res chain seq x y z
N VAL A 1 3.58 -14.68 -3.07
CA VAL A 1 2.95 -14.31 -1.77
C VAL A 1 3.87 -14.75 -0.65
N SER A 2 4.00 -13.99 0.43
CA SER A 2 4.84 -14.36 1.59
C SER A 2 4.14 -14.15 2.91
N ASP A 3 4.70 -14.77 3.95
CA ASP A 3 4.42 -14.49 5.35
C ASP A 3 5.73 -14.44 6.15
N SER A 4 5.63 -14.42 7.49
CA SER A 4 6.79 -14.39 8.39
C SER A 4 7.66 -15.66 8.38
N LYS A 5 7.25 -16.74 7.70
CA LYS A 5 7.99 -18.00 7.61
C LYS A 5 8.63 -18.20 6.24
N GLY A 6 8.15 -17.54 5.19
CA GLY A 6 8.75 -17.58 3.87
C GLY A 6 7.83 -17.11 2.74
N ALA A 7 8.25 -17.35 1.51
CA ALA A 7 7.52 -16.96 0.31
C ALA A 7 7.25 -18.17 -0.59
N VAL A 8 6.08 -18.15 -1.23
CA VAL A 8 5.69 -19.09 -2.28
C VAL A 8 5.38 -18.38 -3.58
N TYR A 9 5.68 -19.07 -4.67
CA TYR A 9 5.48 -18.62 -6.02
C TYR A 9 4.89 -19.72 -6.89
N ALA A 10 3.98 -19.34 -7.78
CA ALA A 10 3.41 -20.20 -8.79
C ALA A 10 3.16 -19.36 -10.05
N PRO A 11 3.82 -19.66 -11.18
CA PRO A 11 3.64 -18.91 -12.43
C PRO A 11 2.19 -18.90 -12.94
N ALA A 12 1.45 -19.97 -12.67
CA ALA A 12 0.03 -20.09 -13.03
C ALA A 12 -0.93 -19.39 -12.06
N GLY A 13 -0.40 -18.71 -11.04
CA GLY A 13 -1.17 -18.13 -9.95
C GLY A 13 -1.30 -19.04 -8.73
N LEU A 14 -1.62 -18.43 -7.59
CA LEU A 14 -1.82 -19.10 -6.32
C LEU A 14 -3.30 -19.11 -5.96
N ASN A 15 -3.80 -20.23 -5.42
CA ASN A 15 -5.15 -20.29 -4.88
C ASN A 15 -5.21 -19.53 -3.54
N ILE A 16 -5.86 -18.35 -3.56
CA ILE A 16 -5.98 -17.50 -2.37
C ILE A 16 -6.80 -18.16 -1.26
N GLY A 17 -7.83 -18.95 -1.61
CA GLY A 17 -8.65 -19.66 -0.63
C GLY A 17 -7.84 -20.70 0.15
N GLU A 18 -6.98 -21.44 -0.54
CA GLU A 18 -6.07 -22.42 0.08
C GLU A 18 -5.00 -21.74 0.96
N LEU A 19 -4.43 -20.63 0.49
CA LEU A 19 -3.47 -19.84 1.27
C LEU A 19 -4.10 -19.31 2.56
N LEU A 20 -5.34 -18.82 2.49
CA LEU A 20 -6.09 -18.34 3.64
C LEU A 20 -6.45 -19.49 4.59
N ALA A 21 -6.93 -20.62 4.07
CA ALA A 21 -7.24 -21.79 4.88
C ALA A 21 -6.01 -22.28 5.65
N ALA A 22 -4.86 -22.43 4.96
CA ALA A 22 -3.60 -22.81 5.58
C ALA A 22 -3.19 -21.84 6.70
N LYS A 23 -3.48 -20.54 6.54
CA LYS A 23 -3.21 -19.52 7.56
C LYS A 23 -4.17 -19.58 8.74
N LEU A 24 -5.47 -19.78 8.48
CA LEU A 24 -6.50 -19.88 9.50
C LEU A 24 -6.35 -21.14 10.37
N ASP A 25 -5.80 -22.22 9.79
CA ASP A 25 -5.44 -23.45 10.50
C ASP A 25 -4.14 -23.33 11.33
N GLY A 26 -3.58 -22.12 11.46
CA GLY A 26 -2.37 -21.83 12.23
C GLY A 26 -1.06 -22.12 11.48
N GLY A 27 -1.14 -22.44 10.20
CA GLY A 27 0.01 -22.74 9.34
C GLY A 27 0.66 -21.53 8.68
N SER A 28 1.40 -21.81 7.61
CA SER A 28 2.14 -20.84 6.82
C SER A 28 1.80 -20.98 5.35
N VAL A 29 1.92 -19.89 4.59
CA VAL A 29 1.82 -19.94 3.12
C VAL A 29 2.82 -20.93 2.52
N THR A 30 3.93 -21.19 3.21
CA THR A 30 4.95 -22.16 2.81
C THR A 30 4.48 -23.61 2.83
N SER A 31 3.38 -23.93 3.52
CA SER A 31 2.81 -25.30 3.49
C SER A 31 2.27 -25.67 2.11
N MET A 32 2.03 -24.67 1.25
CA MET A 32 1.64 -24.88 -0.14
C MET A 32 2.80 -25.32 -1.03
N ALA A 33 4.04 -25.22 -0.55
CA ALA A 33 5.19 -25.69 -1.30
C ALA A 33 5.13 -27.21 -1.47
N GLY A 34 5.27 -27.68 -2.71
CA GLY A 34 5.10 -29.08 -3.06
C GLY A 34 3.74 -29.42 -3.66
N SER A 35 2.76 -28.51 -3.57
CA SER A 35 1.59 -28.55 -4.46
C SER A 35 2.04 -28.37 -5.92
N PRO A 36 1.34 -28.97 -6.90
CA PRO A 36 1.72 -28.88 -8.31
C PRO A 36 1.91 -27.42 -8.76
N GLY A 37 3.14 -27.08 -9.20
CA GLY A 37 3.46 -25.74 -9.71
C GLY A 37 3.74 -24.68 -8.64
N VAL A 38 3.79 -25.02 -7.35
CA VAL A 38 4.09 -24.09 -6.25
C VAL A 38 5.48 -24.36 -5.67
N THR A 39 6.33 -23.34 -5.66
CA THR A 39 7.71 -23.42 -5.16
C THR A 39 7.97 -22.44 -4.03
N LEU A 40 8.92 -22.78 -3.16
CA LEU A 40 9.48 -21.84 -2.20
C LEU A 40 10.47 -20.91 -2.90
N ILE A 41 10.41 -19.64 -2.54
CA ILE A 41 11.38 -18.63 -2.97
C ILE A 41 11.80 -17.77 -1.77
N SER A 42 12.92 -17.06 -1.88
CA SER A 42 13.32 -16.09 -0.86
C SER A 42 12.45 -14.82 -0.93
N GLY A 43 12.52 -13.99 0.11
CA GLY A 43 11.87 -12.68 0.11
C GLY A 43 12.38 -11.78 -1.01
N ASP A 44 13.70 -11.72 -1.22
CA ASP A 44 14.28 -10.94 -2.33
C ASP A 44 13.87 -11.48 -3.71
N ALA A 45 13.81 -12.81 -3.85
CA ALA A 45 13.32 -13.42 -5.09
C ALA A 45 11.84 -13.09 -5.33
N LEU A 46 11.02 -12.96 -4.27
CA LEU A 46 9.63 -12.55 -4.38
C LEU A 46 9.51 -11.11 -4.87
N LEU A 47 10.34 -10.19 -4.36
CA LEU A 47 10.36 -8.79 -4.80
C LEU A 47 10.78 -8.66 -6.28
N ALA A 48 11.63 -9.56 -6.76
CA ALA A 48 12.12 -9.59 -8.14
C ALA A 48 11.20 -10.35 -9.13
N VAL A 49 10.06 -10.87 -8.67
CA VAL A 49 9.08 -11.55 -9.55
C VAL A 49 8.55 -10.56 -10.57
N GLU A 50 8.49 -11.00 -11.83
CA GLU A 50 7.87 -10.24 -12.90
C GLU A 50 6.35 -10.19 -12.67
N CYS A 51 5.85 -8.99 -12.39
CA CYS A 51 4.45 -8.73 -12.12
C CYS A 51 4.11 -7.30 -12.53
N GLU A 52 2.82 -7.02 -12.76
CA GLU A 52 2.37 -5.67 -13.07
C GLU A 52 2.31 -4.79 -11.81
N ILE A 53 1.83 -5.37 -10.70
CA ILE A 53 1.61 -4.70 -9.43
C ILE A 53 2.33 -5.46 -8.30
N LEU A 54 3.21 -4.78 -7.59
CA LEU A 54 3.85 -5.26 -6.37
C LEU A 54 3.21 -4.62 -5.14
N ILE A 55 2.70 -5.44 -4.23
CA ILE A 55 2.08 -4.97 -2.97
C ILE A 55 3.04 -5.22 -1.81
N LEU A 56 3.48 -4.15 -1.15
CA LEU A 56 4.36 -4.18 0.00
C LEU A 56 3.53 -4.04 1.28
N ALA A 57 3.25 -5.15 1.98
CA ALA A 57 2.32 -5.20 3.10
C ALA A 57 2.89 -5.89 4.36
N ALA A 58 4.23 -5.97 4.48
CA ALA A 58 4.88 -6.73 5.54
C ALA A 58 5.61 -5.85 6.57
N LEU A 59 6.83 -5.41 6.26
CA LEU A 59 7.71 -4.66 7.16
C LEU A 59 8.19 -3.37 6.47
N GLU A 60 8.72 -2.46 7.29
CA GLU A 60 9.46 -1.29 6.83
C GLU A 60 10.78 -1.70 6.14
N ASN A 61 11.29 -0.84 5.25
CA ASN A 61 12.58 -0.97 4.58
C ASN A 61 12.82 -2.31 3.85
N MET A 62 11.74 -3.00 3.45
CA MET A 62 11.80 -4.24 2.67
C MET A 62 12.46 -4.03 1.30
N VAL A 63 12.24 -2.86 0.71
CA VAL A 63 12.90 -2.44 -0.51
C VAL A 63 13.93 -1.38 -0.16
N HIS A 64 15.19 -1.67 -0.46
CA HIS A 64 16.33 -0.84 -0.13
C HIS A 64 17.30 -0.79 -1.32
N LYS A 65 18.30 0.09 -1.27
CA LYS A 65 19.29 0.29 -2.35
C LYS A 65 19.85 -1.00 -2.97
N GLY A 66 20.09 -2.03 -2.16
CA GLY A 66 20.66 -3.31 -2.60
C GLY A 66 19.73 -4.22 -3.41
N ASN A 67 18.39 -4.04 -3.35
CA ASN A 67 17.43 -4.90 -4.04
C ASN A 67 16.46 -4.12 -4.95
N ALA A 68 16.36 -2.79 -4.84
CA ALA A 68 15.48 -1.97 -5.67
C ALA A 68 15.66 -2.20 -7.18
N GLY A 69 16.91 -2.39 -7.64
CA GLY A 69 17.20 -2.63 -9.05
C GLY A 69 16.76 -3.99 -9.61
N SER A 70 16.32 -4.93 -8.75
CA SER A 70 15.78 -6.22 -9.21
C SER A 70 14.26 -6.21 -9.39
N ILE A 71 13.58 -5.17 -8.89
CA ILE A 71 12.13 -5.04 -8.97
C ILE A 71 11.74 -4.72 -10.41
N LYS A 72 10.75 -5.46 -10.91
CA LYS A 72 10.26 -5.36 -12.29
C LYS A 72 8.84 -4.79 -12.40
N ALA A 73 8.21 -4.51 -11.26
CA ALA A 73 6.82 -4.07 -11.22
C ALA A 73 6.66 -2.66 -11.77
N GLY A 74 5.68 -2.46 -12.65
CA GLY A 74 5.34 -1.13 -13.17
C GLY A 74 4.60 -0.26 -12.13
N VAL A 75 3.88 -0.91 -11.21
CA VAL A 75 3.18 -0.24 -10.10
C VAL A 75 3.58 -0.89 -8.77
N ILE A 76 3.89 -0.08 -7.77
CA ILE A 76 4.24 -0.52 -6.42
C ILE A 76 3.27 0.14 -5.44
N VAL A 77 2.69 -0.65 -4.54
CA VAL A 77 1.69 -0.19 -3.56
C VAL A 77 2.20 -0.42 -2.15
N GLU A 78 2.37 0.67 -1.40
CA GLU A 78 2.85 0.63 -0.01
C GLU A 78 1.69 0.47 0.98
N LEU A 79 1.30 -0.77 1.30
CA LEU A 79 0.30 -1.03 2.34
C LEU A 79 0.92 -1.07 3.75
N ALA A 80 2.21 -1.35 3.87
CA ALA A 80 2.98 -1.15 5.10
C ALA A 80 3.42 0.31 5.23
N ASN A 81 3.83 0.73 6.43
CA ASN A 81 4.44 2.05 6.64
C ASN A 81 5.93 1.98 6.28
N GLY A 82 6.40 2.91 5.44
CA GLY A 82 7.79 3.03 5.02
C GLY A 82 8.44 1.75 4.48
N PRO A 83 7.81 0.97 3.56
CA PRO A 83 8.41 -0.27 3.07
C PRO A 83 9.57 -0.04 2.08
N ILE A 84 9.74 1.18 1.55
CA ILE A 84 10.77 1.56 0.58
C ILE A 84 11.69 2.60 1.23
N THR A 85 13.00 2.39 1.20
CA THR A 85 13.97 3.40 1.66
C THR A 85 14.08 4.56 0.66
N PRO A 86 14.49 5.78 1.07
CA PRO A 86 14.65 6.91 0.16
C PRO A 86 15.57 6.61 -1.04
N GLU A 87 16.68 5.89 -0.83
CA GLU A 87 17.60 5.53 -1.91
C GLU A 87 17.00 4.51 -2.88
N ALA A 88 16.10 3.65 -2.40
CA ALA A 88 15.36 2.73 -3.25
C ALA A 88 14.27 3.46 -4.05
N ASP A 89 13.60 4.44 -3.45
CA ASP A 89 12.59 5.28 -4.08
C ASP A 89 13.18 5.95 -5.34
N GLU A 90 14.37 6.56 -5.22
CA GLU A 90 15.10 7.16 -6.36
C GLU A 90 15.41 6.16 -7.48
N ILE A 91 15.82 4.94 -7.13
CA ILE A 91 16.14 3.89 -8.11
C ILE A 91 14.87 3.46 -8.84
N LEU A 92 13.78 3.24 -8.12
CA LEU A 92 12.50 2.81 -8.65
C LEU A 92 11.85 3.88 -9.54
N GLU A 93 11.92 5.15 -9.13
CA GLU A 93 11.49 6.29 -9.94
C GLU A 93 12.31 6.39 -11.24
N ALA A 94 13.63 6.21 -11.17
CA ALA A 94 14.51 6.29 -12.34
C ALA A 94 14.24 5.18 -13.39
N ILE A 95 13.74 4.01 -12.97
CA ILE A 95 13.32 2.93 -13.87
C ILE A 95 11.84 3.03 -14.30
N GLY A 96 11.15 4.09 -13.88
CA GLY A 96 9.78 4.41 -14.31
C GLY A 96 8.68 3.69 -13.53
N ALA A 97 8.97 3.13 -12.35
CA ALA A 97 7.94 2.53 -11.51
C ALA A 97 7.02 3.60 -10.90
N VAL A 98 5.71 3.35 -10.91
CA VAL A 98 4.73 4.22 -10.25
C VAL A 98 4.53 3.72 -8.82
N ILE A 99 4.92 4.53 -7.84
CA ILE A 99 4.81 4.19 -6.42
C ILE A 99 3.59 4.89 -5.82
N LEU A 100 2.60 4.10 -5.37
CA LEU A 100 1.48 4.60 -4.57
C LEU A 100 1.92 4.65 -3.10
N PRO A 101 2.16 5.86 -2.54
CA PRO A 101 2.83 6.01 -1.25
C PRO A 101 1.93 5.60 -0.09
N ASP A 102 2.54 5.15 1.00
CA ASP A 102 1.90 4.66 2.22
C ASP A 102 0.86 5.63 2.80
N ILE A 103 1.19 6.91 2.88
CA ILE A 103 0.34 8.01 3.37
C ILE A 103 -1.01 8.09 2.64
N LEU A 104 -1.10 7.57 1.42
CA LEU A 104 -2.34 7.45 0.66
C LEU A 104 -2.86 6.01 0.65
N ALA A 105 -2.02 5.03 0.33
CA ALA A 105 -2.43 3.64 0.12
C ALA A 105 -3.02 2.98 1.36
N ASN A 106 -2.44 3.23 2.54
CA ASN A 106 -2.84 2.60 3.79
C ASN A 106 -3.81 3.46 4.65
N ALA A 107 -4.17 4.66 4.17
CA ALA A 107 -4.97 5.65 4.90
C ALA A 107 -6.39 5.18 5.26
N GLY A 108 -6.88 4.11 4.62
CA GLY A 108 -8.20 3.55 4.88
C GLY A 108 -8.44 3.17 6.34
N GLY A 109 -7.41 2.63 7.03
CA GLY A 109 -7.52 2.28 8.45
C GLY A 109 -7.78 3.50 9.33
N VAL A 110 -6.98 4.56 9.15
CA VAL A 110 -7.13 5.83 9.88
C VAL A 110 -8.50 6.46 9.63
N LEU A 111 -8.96 6.41 8.38
CA LEU A 111 -10.25 6.96 7.99
C LEU A 111 -11.44 6.22 8.63
N VAL A 112 -11.38 4.89 8.67
CA VAL A 112 -12.43 4.09 9.34
C VAL A 112 -12.40 4.31 10.86
N SER A 113 -11.24 4.49 11.49
CA SER A 113 -11.16 4.90 12.90
C SER A 113 -11.78 6.29 13.14
N HIS A 114 -11.61 7.23 12.20
CA HIS A 114 -12.30 8.51 12.27
C HIS A 114 -13.83 8.33 12.16
N PHE A 115 -14.31 7.46 11.27
CA PHE A 115 -15.74 7.15 11.18
C PHE A 115 -16.29 6.55 12.46
N GLU A 116 -15.52 5.70 13.15
CA GLU A 116 -15.90 5.18 14.46
C GLU A 116 -16.08 6.31 15.49
N TRP A 117 -15.15 7.26 15.55
CA TRP A 117 -15.27 8.43 16.43
C TRP A 117 -16.52 9.26 16.13
N VAL A 118 -16.83 9.49 14.85
CA VAL A 118 -18.04 10.22 14.42
C VAL A 118 -19.32 9.50 14.86
N GLN A 119 -19.40 8.19 14.60
CA GLN A 119 -20.53 7.36 15.01
C GLN A 119 -20.76 7.39 16.52
N ASN A 120 -19.68 7.24 17.31
CA ASN A 120 -19.74 7.29 18.77
C ASN A 120 -20.24 8.64 19.29
N ARG A 121 -19.83 9.75 18.67
CA ARG A 121 -20.26 11.10 19.05
C ARG A 121 -21.71 11.39 18.68
N GLN A 122 -22.23 10.75 17.63
CA GLN A 122 -23.60 10.95 17.14
C GLN A 122 -24.59 9.93 17.73
N GLY A 123 -24.10 8.83 18.32
CA GLY A 123 -24.93 7.73 18.81
C GLY A 123 -25.58 6.92 17.67
N ASP A 124 -25.09 7.06 16.45
CA ASP A 124 -25.61 6.42 15.25
C ASP A 124 -24.59 5.42 14.71
N ARG A 125 -25.01 4.18 14.47
CA ARG A 125 -24.15 3.10 13.97
C ARG A 125 -24.48 2.84 12.52
N TRP A 126 -23.45 2.85 11.69
CA TRP A 126 -23.57 2.61 10.26
C TRP A 126 -23.42 1.13 9.93
N THR A 127 -24.07 0.69 8.85
CA THR A 127 -23.86 -0.64 8.29
C THR A 127 -22.50 -0.74 7.61
N LEU A 128 -22.02 -1.97 7.38
CA LEU A 128 -20.78 -2.21 6.66
C LEU A 128 -20.78 -1.54 5.26
N ASP A 129 -21.90 -1.62 4.55
CA ASP A 129 -22.06 -1.00 3.23
C ASP A 129 -21.94 0.53 3.29
N GLN A 130 -22.51 1.15 4.32
CA GLN A 130 -22.39 2.60 4.52
C GLN A 130 -20.93 3.01 4.81
N VAL A 131 -20.22 2.23 5.64
CA VAL A 131 -18.79 2.45 5.92
C VAL A 131 -17.97 2.29 4.64
N HIS A 132 -18.18 1.22 3.87
CA HIS A 132 -17.49 0.98 2.60
C HIS A 132 -17.74 2.08 1.57
N ALA A 133 -18.99 2.53 1.41
CA ALA A 133 -19.34 3.60 0.47
C ALA A 133 -18.65 4.93 0.83
N ARG A 134 -18.64 5.28 2.12
CA ARG A 134 -17.96 6.49 2.62
C ARG A 134 -16.44 6.37 2.47
N LEU A 135 -15.86 5.21 2.80
CA LEU A 135 -14.44 4.93 2.64
C LEU A 135 -14.02 5.08 1.17
N LYS A 136 -14.72 4.40 0.25
CA LYS A 136 -14.47 4.48 -1.20
C LYS A 136 -14.48 5.93 -1.68
N THR A 137 -15.55 6.66 -1.38
CA THR A 137 -15.72 8.06 -1.81
C THR A 137 -14.57 8.96 -1.32
N ALA A 138 -14.19 8.81 -0.05
CA ALA A 138 -13.14 9.62 0.53
C ALA A 138 -11.75 9.29 -0.04
N MET A 139 -11.44 8.00 -0.23
CA MET A 139 -10.18 7.52 -0.81
C MET A 139 -10.04 7.93 -2.28
N GLU A 140 -11.07 7.74 -3.11
CA GLU A 140 -11.08 8.16 -4.51
C GLU A 140 -10.85 9.67 -4.63
N ARG A 141 -11.56 10.47 -3.82
CA ARG A 141 -11.35 11.91 -3.79
C ARG A 141 -9.92 12.31 -3.43
N GLN A 142 -9.26 11.58 -2.51
CA GLN A 142 -7.87 11.88 -2.15
C GLN A 142 -6.91 11.45 -3.26
N ALA A 143 -7.13 10.29 -3.87
CA ALA A 143 -6.34 9.83 -5.00
C ALA A 143 -6.42 10.82 -6.17
N ASP A 144 -7.63 11.29 -6.52
CA ASP A 144 -7.83 12.28 -7.58
C ASP A 144 -7.11 13.60 -7.29
N ALA A 145 -7.16 14.07 -6.05
CA ALA A 145 -6.49 15.28 -5.63
C ALA A 145 -4.96 15.15 -5.73
N VAL A 146 -4.39 14.03 -5.29
CA VAL A 146 -2.94 13.76 -5.42
C VAL A 146 -2.55 13.66 -6.89
N TRP A 147 -3.31 12.94 -7.71
CA TRP A 147 -3.06 12.83 -9.15
C TRP A 147 -3.15 14.17 -9.88
N ALA A 148 -4.02 15.08 -9.44
CA ALA A 148 -4.06 16.43 -9.99
C ALA A 148 -2.74 17.18 -9.75
N TYR A 149 -2.14 17.05 -8.56
CA TYR A 149 -0.83 17.63 -8.25
C TYR A 149 0.31 17.01 -9.05
N VAL A 150 0.28 15.69 -9.26
CA VAL A 150 1.24 15.01 -10.15
C VAL A 150 1.21 15.63 -11.54
N ARG A 151 0.01 15.79 -12.13
CA ARG A 151 -0.15 16.36 -13.49
C ARG A 151 0.21 17.85 -13.56
N ASP A 152 -0.16 18.63 -12.54
CA ASP A 152 0.08 20.08 -12.51
C ASP A 152 1.56 20.41 -12.32
N LYS A 153 2.23 19.70 -11.41
CA LYS A 153 3.60 20.03 -10.98
C LYS A 153 4.68 19.14 -11.58
N ASN A 154 4.29 18.09 -12.31
CA ASN A 154 5.21 17.08 -12.85
C ASN A 154 6.15 16.50 -11.78
N ILE A 155 5.55 16.07 -10.67
CA ILE A 155 6.23 15.47 -9.50
C ILE A 155 5.70 14.08 -9.24
N THR A 156 6.41 13.29 -8.44
CA THR A 156 6.02 11.91 -8.13
C THR A 156 4.80 11.86 -7.20
N LEU A 157 4.09 10.72 -7.17
CA LEU A 157 2.91 10.52 -6.32
C LEU A 157 3.22 10.76 -4.84
N ARG A 158 4.38 10.29 -4.36
CA ARG A 158 4.84 10.53 -2.98
C ARG A 158 4.97 12.01 -2.69
N THR A 159 5.69 12.74 -3.55
CA THR A 159 5.89 14.18 -3.38
C THR A 159 4.56 14.93 -3.45
N ALA A 160 3.70 14.59 -4.41
CA ALA A 160 2.37 15.18 -4.54
C ALA A 160 1.50 14.96 -3.29
N ALA A 161 1.54 13.77 -2.69
CA ALA A 161 0.81 13.46 -1.46
C ALA A 161 1.28 14.34 -0.29
N TYR A 162 2.59 14.51 -0.10
CA TYR A 162 3.13 15.39 0.93
C TYR A 162 2.83 16.86 0.68
N VAL A 163 2.95 17.35 -0.56
CA VAL A 163 2.61 18.73 -0.92
C VAL A 163 1.13 19.02 -0.62
N LEU A 164 0.23 18.09 -0.97
CA LEU A 164 -1.19 18.23 -0.66
C LEU A 164 -1.46 18.23 0.86
N ALA A 165 -0.80 17.36 1.61
CA ALA A 165 -0.94 17.31 3.06
C ALA A 165 -0.46 18.61 3.73
N LEU A 166 0.76 19.05 3.41
CA LEU A 166 1.37 20.26 3.97
C LEU A 166 0.59 21.53 3.60
N SER A 167 0.12 21.64 2.35
CA SER A 167 -0.68 22.81 1.92
C SER A 167 -1.99 22.95 2.69
N ARG A 168 -2.66 21.83 3.01
CA ARG A 168 -3.87 21.84 3.85
C ARG A 168 -3.58 22.26 5.29
N ILE A 169 -2.47 21.79 5.87
CA ILE A 169 -2.04 22.18 7.21
C ILE A 169 -1.74 23.68 7.25
N ALA A 170 -0.96 24.18 6.29
CA ALA A 170 -0.62 25.60 6.20
C ALA A 170 -1.87 26.49 6.06
N ALA A 171 -2.81 26.11 5.18
CA ALA A 171 -4.06 26.85 5.00
C ALA A 171 -4.91 26.89 6.28
N ALA A 172 -4.98 25.78 7.03
CA ALA A 172 -5.69 25.73 8.30
C ALA A 172 -5.02 26.62 9.37
N MET A 173 -3.68 26.60 9.44
CA MET A 173 -2.93 27.47 10.35
C MET A 173 -3.15 28.95 10.03
N GLU A 174 -3.08 29.34 8.76
CA GLU A 174 -3.33 30.72 8.35
C GLU A 174 -4.74 31.20 8.70
N ALA A 175 -5.75 30.34 8.55
CA ALA A 175 -7.13 30.68 8.91
C ALA A 175 -7.28 30.90 10.42
N LEU A 176 -6.57 30.14 11.24
CA LEU A 176 -6.57 30.27 12.70
C LEU A 176 -5.88 31.56 13.18
N PHE A 177 -4.85 32.04 12.48
CA PHE A 177 -4.14 33.28 12.85
C PHE A 177 -4.81 34.57 12.33
N LYS A 178 -5.77 34.45 11.40
CA LYS A 178 -6.54 35.58 10.85
C LYS A 178 -7.88 35.82 11.58
N GLY A 179 -8.28 34.95 12.51
CA GLY A 179 -9.49 35.08 13.34
C GLY A 179 -9.16 35.50 14.76
#